data_AF-A0A972UZU0-F1
#
_entry.id   AF-A0A972UZU0-F1
#
_cell.length_a   1.000
_cell.length_b   1.000
_cell.length_c   1.000
_cell.angle_alpha   90.00
_cell.angle_beta   90.00
_cell.angle_gamma   90.00
#
_symmetry.space_group_name_H-M   'P 1'
#
loop_
_entity.id
_entity.type
_entity.pdbx_description
1 polymer ?
#
loop_
_entity_poly.entity_id
_entity_poly.type
_entity_poly.pdbx_seq_one_letter_code
_entity_poly.pdbx_strand_id
1 'polypeptide(L)'
;MSFKEFLNYQIIVSENITFTVYNAIFILIAIIATIIGLKILKRIFNRFIVKKKVERGSYWSVYLIIRYITWVIVIVVLLDSSGVKVSVLLASFAALLVGVGFGIQQLFSDIASGIVLLIERNLQLNDVIQLQDG
;
A
#
# COMPACT_ATOMS: atom_id res chain seq x y z
N MET A 1 39.06 -14.96 15.01
CA MET A 1 37.69 -14.41 15.03
C MET A 1 37.01 -14.82 13.74
N SER A 2 36.00 -15.67 13.83
CA SER A 2 35.26 -16.19 12.68
C SER A 2 34.27 -15.14 12.17
N PHE A 3 34.06 -15.07 10.85
CA PHE A 3 33.09 -14.15 10.22
C PHE A 3 31.67 -14.33 10.80
N LYS A 4 31.36 -15.53 11.31
CA LYS A 4 30.11 -15.84 12.02
C LYS A 4 30.01 -15.21 13.41
N GLU A 5 31.13 -14.99 14.11
CA GLU A 5 31.16 -14.34 15.43
C GLU A 5 31.00 -12.82 15.32
N PHE A 6 31.52 -12.21 14.24
CA PHE A 6 31.31 -10.79 13.95
C PHE A 6 29.84 -10.49 13.58
N LEU A 7 29.19 -11.40 12.86
CA LEU A 7 27.78 -11.29 12.48
C LEU A 7 26.80 -11.40 13.67
N ASN A 8 27.18 -12.13 14.72
CA ASN A 8 26.39 -12.33 15.94
C ASN A 8 26.77 -11.38 17.08
N TYR A 9 27.58 -10.34 16.81
CA TYR A 9 28.01 -9.41 17.85
C TYR A 9 26.81 -8.60 18.36
N GLN A 10 26.45 -8.82 19.63
CA GLN A 10 25.30 -8.19 20.27
C GLN A 10 25.71 -6.82 20.79
N ILE A 11 25.12 -5.75 20.25
CA ILE A 11 25.52 -4.37 20.61
C ILE A 11 24.66 -3.82 21.75
N ILE A 12 23.43 -4.34 21.97
CA ILE A 12 22.55 -3.90 23.07
C ILE A 12 21.77 -5.12 23.59
N VAL A 13 21.96 -5.45 24.87
CA VAL A 13 21.10 -6.40 25.60
C VAL A 13 19.99 -5.60 26.28
N SER A 14 18.79 -5.68 25.72
CA SER A 14 17.55 -5.32 26.42
C SER A 14 16.61 -6.51 26.28
N GLU A 15 16.02 -6.94 27.40
CA GLU A 15 15.41 -8.26 27.68
C GLU A 15 14.39 -8.84 26.67
N ASN A 16 14.05 -8.15 25.57
CA ASN A 16 13.13 -8.67 24.54
C ASN A 16 13.51 -8.34 23.08
N ILE A 17 14.63 -7.66 22.81
CA ILE A 17 15.00 -7.29 21.42
C ILE A 17 16.50 -7.48 21.20
N THR A 18 16.88 -8.60 20.59
CA THR A 18 18.26 -8.86 20.16
C THR A 18 18.55 -8.18 18.83
N PHE A 19 18.97 -6.92 18.87
CA PHE A 19 19.49 -6.23 17.69
C PHE A 19 20.83 -6.84 17.30
N THR A 20 20.78 -7.77 16.35
CA THR A 20 21.96 -8.41 15.75
C THR A 20 22.40 -7.62 14.52
N VAL A 21 23.69 -7.59 14.19
CA VAL A 21 24.24 -6.93 12.98
C VAL A 21 23.52 -7.39 11.71
N TYR A 22 23.03 -8.64 11.70
CA TYR A 22 22.14 -9.18 10.66
C TYR A 22 20.88 -8.33 10.41
N ASN A 23 20.18 -7.86 11.45
CA ASN A 23 18.96 -7.08 11.29
C ASN A 23 19.26 -5.70 10.70
N ALA A 24 20.36 -5.08 11.09
CA ALA A 24 20.79 -3.79 10.52
C ALA A 24 21.10 -3.92 9.02
N ILE A 25 21.78 -5.01 8.62
CA ILE A 25 22.07 -5.31 7.20
C ILE A 25 20.76 -5.61 6.46
N PHE A 26 19.85 -6.39 7.04
CA PHE A 26 18.54 -6.71 6.45
C PHE A 26 17.72 -5.44 6.20
N ILE A 27 17.65 -4.54 7.19
CA ILE A 27 16.94 -3.25 7.07
C ILE A 27 17.53 -2.43 5.92
N LEU A 28 18.86 -2.33 5.83
CA LEU A 28 19.54 -1.58 4.78
C LEU A 28 19.23 -2.17 3.39
N ILE A 29 19.31 -3.49 3.24
CA ILE A 29 19.00 -4.19 1.98
C ILE A 29 17.53 -4.00 1.60
N ALA A 30 16.60 -4.12 2.56
CA ALA A 30 15.17 -3.96 2.33
C ALA A 30 14.81 -2.54 1.88
N ILE A 31 15.43 -1.52 2.47
CA ILE A 31 15.28 -0.11 2.04
C ILE A 31 15.79 0.07 0.61
N ILE A 32 16.99 -0.44 0.30
CA ILE A 32 17.57 -0.34 -1.05
C ILE A 32 16.68 -1.05 -2.08
N ALA A 33 16.24 -2.28 -1.78
CA ALA A 33 15.34 -3.05 -2.63
C ALA A 33 14.03 -2.31 -2.90
N THR A 34 13.46 -1.67 -1.87
CA THR A 34 12.24 -0.87 -1.98
C THR A 34 12.44 0.35 -2.90
N ILE A 35 13.54 1.08 -2.74
CA ILE A 35 13.85 2.25 -3.59
C ILE A 35 14.01 1.82 -5.05
N ILE A 36 14.69 0.70 -5.30
CA ILE A 36 14.87 0.14 -6.64
C ILE A 36 13.51 -0.29 -7.21
N GLY A 37 12.70 -1.00 -6.44
CA GLY A 37 11.34 -1.44 -6.83
C GLY A 37 10.45 -0.26 -7.21
N LEU A 38 10.42 0.80 -6.39
CA LEU A 38 9.66 2.02 -6.68
C LEU A 38 10.18 2.75 -7.93
N LYS A 39 11.49 2.79 -8.16
CA LYS A 39 12.07 3.34 -9.40
C LYS A 39 11.64 2.55 -10.64
N ILE A 40 11.64 1.22 -10.55
CA ILE A 40 11.18 0.34 -11.64
C ILE A 40 9.69 0.58 -11.89
N LEU A 41 8.87 0.59 -10.84
CA LEU A 41 7.43 0.86 -10.94
C LEU A 41 7.15 2.22 -11.58
N LYS A 42 7.86 3.29 -11.15
CA LYS A 42 7.75 4.62 -11.76
C LYS A 42 8.10 4.60 -13.23
N ARG A 43 9.15 3.87 -13.62
CA ARG A 43 9.58 3.74 -15.02
C ARG A 43 8.51 3.02 -15.86
N ILE A 44 7.88 1.98 -15.31
CA ILE A 44 6.77 1.27 -15.95
C ILE A 44 5.58 2.22 -16.15
N PHE A 45 5.16 2.92 -15.09
CA PHE A 45 4.07 3.90 -15.15
C PHE A 45 4.34 4.97 -16.21
N ASN A 46 5.54 5.57 -16.22
CA ASN A 46 5.89 6.60 -17.22
C ASN A 46 5.85 6.06 -18.66
N ARG A 47 6.22 4.79 -18.90
CA ARG A 47 6.13 4.18 -20.23
C ARG A 47 4.68 4.00 -20.69
N PHE A 48 3.75 3.72 -19.78
CA PHE A 48 2.32 3.61 -20.09
C PHE A 48 1.67 4.98 -20.32
N ILE A 49 2.06 6.00 -19.54
CA ILE A 49 1.54 7.37 -19.65
C ILE A 49 1.93 8.00 -21.00
N VAL A 50 3.15 7.80 -21.48
CA VAL A 50 3.59 8.36 -22.78
C VAL A 50 2.81 7.79 -23.97
N LYS A 51 2.20 6.60 -23.83
CA LYS A 51 1.43 5.95 -24.90
C LYS A 51 -0.06 6.30 -24.93
N LYS A 52 -0.62 6.93 -23.90
CA LYS A 52 -2.04 7.33 -23.88
C LYS A 52 -2.19 8.82 -23.55
N LYS A 53 -3.01 9.55 -24.31
CA LYS A 53 -3.41 10.97 -24.06
C LYS A 53 -4.30 11.12 -22.81
N VAL A 54 -4.06 10.35 -21.76
CA VAL A 54 -4.78 10.49 -20.50
C VAL A 54 -4.19 11.69 -19.77
N GLU A 55 -5.04 12.45 -19.10
CA GLU A 55 -4.66 13.59 -18.28
C GLU A 55 -3.55 13.19 -17.31
N ARG A 56 -2.39 13.86 -17.44
CA ARG A 56 -1.18 13.56 -16.66
C ARG A 56 -1.43 13.57 -15.14
N GLY A 57 -2.46 14.29 -14.68
CA GLY A 57 -2.85 14.37 -13.27
C GLY A 57 -3.37 13.06 -12.67
N SER A 58 -4.27 12.36 -13.37
CA SER A 58 -4.91 11.14 -12.83
C SER A 58 -3.90 10.00 -12.60
N TYR A 59 -2.98 9.80 -13.55
CA TYR A 59 -1.94 8.78 -13.41
C TYR A 59 -0.91 9.08 -12.31
N TRP A 60 -0.60 10.36 -12.09
CA TRP A 60 0.33 10.74 -11.03
C TRP A 60 -0.27 10.48 -9.64
N SER A 61 -1.57 10.73 -9.46
CA SER A 61 -2.30 10.40 -8.24
C SER A 61 -2.28 8.90 -7.95
N VAL A 62 -2.51 8.04 -8.96
CA VAL A 62 -2.43 6.58 -8.79
C VAL A 62 -1.03 6.14 -8.38
N TYR A 63 0.02 6.67 -9.02
CA TYR A 63 1.40 6.38 -8.63
C TYR A 63 1.70 6.81 -7.19
N LEU A 64 1.23 7.98 -6.76
CA LEU A 64 1.39 8.47 -5.40
C LEU A 64 0.74 7.52 -4.38
N ILE A 65 -0.49 7.07 -4.64
CA ILE A 65 -1.21 6.11 -3.78
C ILE A 65 -0.39 4.83 -3.61
N ILE A 66 0.05 4.22 -4.73
CA ILE A 66 0.84 2.99 -4.68
C ILE A 66 2.18 3.20 -3.95
N ARG A 67 2.83 4.34 -4.19
CA ARG A 67 4.09 4.69 -3.53
C ARG A 67 3.92 4.78 -2.01
N TYR A 68 2.87 5.43 -1.53
CA TYR A 68 2.62 5.56 -0.09
C TYR A 68 2.25 4.23 0.56
N ILE A 69 1.39 3.42 -0.09
CA ILE A 69 1.04 2.08 0.41
C ILE A 69 2.30 1.20 0.53
N THR A 70 3.17 1.23 -0.49
CA THR A 70 4.43 0.48 -0.48
C THR A 70 5.31 0.88 0.71
N TRP A 71 5.45 2.19 0.97
CA TRP A 71 6.23 2.68 2.11
C TRP A 71 5.65 2.23 3.44
N VAL A 72 4.32 2.27 3.62
CA VAL A 72 3.67 1.79 4.84
C VAL A 72 3.98 0.32 5.08
N ILE A 73 3.83 -0.52 4.07
CA ILE A 73 4.13 -1.97 4.17
C ILE A 73 5.59 -2.20 4.55
N VAL A 74 6.52 -1.51 3.88
CA VAL A 74 7.95 -1.66 4.15
C VAL A 74 8.29 -1.22 5.57
N ILE A 75 7.76 -0.10 6.04
CA ILE A 75 7.99 0.36 7.43
C ILE A 75 7.48 -0.67 8.43
N VAL A 76 6.29 -1.25 8.23
CA VAL A 76 5.74 -2.31 9.08
C VAL A 76 6.67 -3.53 9.12
N VAL A 77 7.15 -3.99 7.97
CA VAL A 77 8.08 -5.13 7.89
C VAL A 77 9.42 -4.83 8.57
N LEU A 78 9.94 -3.61 8.43
CA LEU A 78 11.18 -3.20 9.08
C LEU A 78 11.04 -3.12 10.60
N LEU A 79 9.90 -2.62 11.09
CA LEU A 79 9.59 -2.57 12.52
C LEU A 79 9.47 -3.99 13.11
N ASP A 80 8.84 -4.91 12.38
CA ASP A 80 8.67 -6.30 12.79
C ASP A 80 10.01 -7.03 12.88
N SER A 81 10.86 -6.85 11.86
CA SER A 81 12.23 -7.34 11.84
C SER A 81 13.11 -6.76 12.96
N SER A 82 12.79 -5.57 13.45
CA SER A 82 13.48 -4.91 14.56
C SER A 82 13.01 -5.40 15.93
N GLY A 83 12.10 -6.37 16.02
CA GLY A 83 11.56 -6.89 17.28
C GLY A 83 10.53 -5.99 17.95
N VAL A 84 10.02 -4.97 17.24
CA VAL A 84 8.91 -4.14 17.73
C VAL A 84 7.62 -4.96 17.63
N LYS A 85 6.76 -4.90 18.66
CA LYS A 85 5.43 -5.53 18.62
C LYS A 85 4.50 -4.78 17.66
N VAL A 86 4.58 -5.10 16.36
CA VAL A 86 3.82 -4.41 15.31
C VAL A 86 2.33 -4.77 15.33
N SER A 87 1.94 -5.85 16.01
CA SER A 87 0.54 -6.27 16.13
C SER A 87 -0.38 -5.18 16.67
N VAL A 88 0.09 -4.39 17.65
CA VAL A 88 -0.69 -3.27 18.22
C VAL A 88 -0.82 -2.13 17.21
N LEU A 89 0.26 -1.82 16.48
CA LEU A 89 0.23 -0.82 15.42
C LEU A 89 -0.74 -1.23 14.31
N LEU A 90 -0.67 -2.50 13.86
CA LEU A 90 -1.55 -3.05 12.83
C LEU A 90 -3.02 -3.02 13.25
N ALA A 91 -3.33 -3.31 14.52
CA ALA A 91 -4.69 -3.19 15.04
C ALA A 91 -5.21 -1.75 14.95
N SER A 92 -4.39 -0.76 15.31
CA SER A 92 -4.74 0.66 15.17
C SER A 92 -4.91 1.08 13.71
N PHE A 93 -4.01 0.65 12.82
CA PHE A 93 -4.16 0.88 11.38
C PHE A 93 -5.42 0.24 10.81
N ALA A 94 -5.77 -0.98 11.25
CA ALA A 94 -7.00 -1.65 10.83
C ALA A 94 -8.24 -0.84 11.24
N ALA A 95 -8.29 -0.35 12.48
CA ALA A 95 -9.39 0.51 12.95
C ALA A 95 -9.49 1.81 12.13
N LEU A 96 -8.36 2.46 11.82
CA LEU A 96 -8.32 3.64 10.96
C LEU A 96 -8.79 3.33 9.54
N LEU A 97 -8.34 2.21 8.95
CA LEU A 97 -8.75 1.79 7.60
C LEU A 97 -10.25 1.48 7.53
N VAL A 98 -10.82 0.88 8.58
CA VAL A 98 -12.27 0.70 8.69
C VAL A 98 -12.99 2.05 8.72
N GLY A 99 -12.50 3.02 9.50
CA GLY A 99 -13.04 4.39 9.53
C GLY A 99 -12.98 5.09 8.16
N VAL A 100 -11.86 4.96 7.44
CA VAL A 100 -11.72 5.49 6.06
C VAL A 100 -12.67 4.75 5.11
N GLY A 101 -12.83 3.44 5.27
CA GLY A 101 -13.76 2.62 4.48
C GLY A 101 -15.21 3.09 4.61
N PHE A 102 -15.63 3.45 5.83
CA PHE A 102 -16.95 4.07 6.05
C PHE A 102 -17.08 5.42 5.34
N GLY A 103 -16.04 6.24 5.33
CA GLY A 103 -16.05 7.53 4.62
C GLY A 103 -16.18 7.42 3.10
N ILE A 104 -15.73 6.31 2.51
CA ILE A 104 -15.76 6.05 1.05
C ILE A 104 -16.92 5.09 0.69
N GLN A 105 -17.72 4.65 1.66
CA GLN A 105 -18.75 3.62 1.47
C GLN A 105 -19.76 3.96 0.35
N GLN A 106 -20.16 5.24 0.23
CA GLN A 106 -21.06 5.69 -0.83
C GLN A 106 -20.48 5.46 -2.22
N LEU A 107 -19.22 5.80 -2.45
CA LEU A 107 -18.55 5.57 -3.73
C LEU A 107 -18.53 4.09 -4.12
N PHE A 108 -18.33 3.19 -3.15
CA PHE A 108 -18.43 1.75 -3.41
C PHE A 108 -19.85 1.33 -3.77
N SER A 109 -20.87 1.88 -3.10
CA SER A 109 -22.27 1.64 -3.42
C SER A 109 -22.64 2.08 -4.83
N ASP A 110 -22.17 3.27 -5.24
CA ASP A 110 -22.44 3.81 -6.58
C ASP A 110 -21.78 2.95 -7.67
N ILE A 111 -20.53 2.54 -7.46
CA ILE A 111 -19.82 1.66 -8.38
C ILE A 111 -20.51 0.30 -8.48
N ALA A 112 -20.88 -0.30 -7.34
CA ALA A 112 -21.60 -1.57 -7.31
C ALA A 112 -22.94 -1.48 -8.04
N SER A 113 -23.69 -0.41 -7.80
CA SER A 113 -24.97 -0.13 -8.48
C SER A 113 -24.77 -0.01 -9.99
N GLY A 114 -23.71 0.68 -10.42
CA GLY A 114 -23.35 0.78 -11.84
C GLY A 114 -23.02 -0.57 -12.47
N ILE A 115 -22.27 -1.43 -11.78
CA ILE A 115 -21.94 -2.78 -12.27
C ILE A 115 -23.20 -3.66 -12.37
N VAL A 116 -24.06 -3.63 -11.34
CA VAL A 116 -25.31 -4.40 -11.31
C VAL A 116 -26.22 -3.98 -12.47
N LEU A 117 -26.36 -2.68 -12.70
CA LEU A 117 -27.15 -2.12 -13.80
C LEU A 117 -26.65 -2.60 -15.18
N LEU A 118 -25.33 -2.67 -15.37
CA LEU A 118 -24.73 -3.19 -16.61
C LEU A 118 -24.98 -4.70 -16.81
N ILE A 119 -24.99 -5.48 -15.73
CA ILE A 119 -25.18 -6.94 -15.77
C ILE A 119 -26.66 -7.28 -16.01
N GLU A 120 -27.55 -6.64 -15.26
CA GLU A 120 -28.98 -6.94 -15.30
C GLU A 120 -29.67 -6.39 -16.56
N ARG A 121 -29.04 -5.44 -17.26
CA ARG A 121 -29.67 -4.72 -18.40
C ARG A 121 -31.08 -4.23 -18.08
N ASN A 122 -31.33 -3.87 -16.83
CA ASN A 122 -32.63 -3.35 -16.37
C ASN A 122 -33.00 -2.00 -17.01
N LEU A 123 -32.08 -1.40 -17.76
CA LEU A 123 -32.30 -0.19 -18.57
C LEU A 123 -31.87 -0.46 -20.01
N GLN A 124 -32.78 -0.22 -20.95
CA GLN A 124 -32.48 -0.25 -22.38
C GLN A 124 -32.03 1.14 -22.85
N LEU A 125 -31.25 1.16 -23.94
CA LEU A 125 -30.91 2.41 -24.63
C LEU A 125 -32.23 3.06 -25.10
N ASN A 126 -32.50 4.29 -24.62
CA ASN A 126 -33.71 5.12 -24.83
C ASN A 126 -34.85 4.98 -23.80
N ASP A 127 -34.66 4.30 -22.67
CA ASP A 127 -35.65 4.35 -21.59
C ASP A 127 -35.66 5.73 -20.90
N VAL A 128 -36.88 6.28 -20.69
CA VAL A 128 -37.08 7.50 -19.90
C VAL A 128 -37.21 7.09 -18.45
N ILE A 129 -36.21 7.46 -17.66
CA ILE A 129 -36.11 7.11 -16.24
C ILE A 129 -36.58 8.32 -15.43
N GLN A 130 -37.59 8.12 -14.58
CA GLN A 130 -38.01 9.12 -13.60
C GLN A 130 -37.28 8.83 -12.29
N LEU A 131 -36.29 9.66 -11.98
CA LEU A 131 -35.67 9.64 -10.66
C LEU A 131 -36.65 10.31 -9.70
N GLN A 132 -36.92 9.66 -8.57
CA GLN A 132 -37.71 10.26 -7.51
C GLN A 132 -36.80 11.25 -6.80
N ASP A 133 -36.97 12.54 -7.08
CA ASP A 133 -36.26 13.61 -6.41
C ASP A 133 -36.64 13.59 -4.92
N GLY A 134 -35.64 13.33 -4.07
CA GLY A 134 -35.66 13.57 -2.63
C GLY A 134 -34.76 14.74 -2.29
#